data_AF-A0A936KTK1-F1
#
_entry.id   AF-A0A936KTK1-F1
#
_cell.length_a   1.000
_cell.length_b   1.000
_cell.length_c   1.000
_cell.angle_alpha   90.00
_cell.angle_beta   90.00
_cell.angle_gamma   90.00
#
_symmetry.space_group_name_H-M   'P 1'
#
loop_
_entity.id
_entity.type
_entity.pdbx_description
1 polymer ?
#
loop_
_entity_poly.entity_id
_entity_poly.type
_entity_poly.pdbx_seq_one_letter_code
_entity_poly.pdbx_strand_id
1 'polypeptide(L)'
;MIERFNLSLTYKLLSSFLFFTVLSIGFQLLSSGRIASEHIKEQSIDEYRTLTELKKGEVEKYFEERLNNIDILSYSNEVKNLYTELQSISLLLETRDKDPYNVRNELYIKAYNDHIPYFSKFLITYGLEDLYLINEDNGQVMFSVKKKKDFGANLRYGKYKGTHIADLWKKTIKTKRLICQILLHMNHQIMR
;
A
#
# COMPACT_ATOMS: atom_id res chain seq x y z
N MET A 1 -22.08 82.55 2.19
CA MET A 1 -20.87 83.14 1.59
C MET A 1 -19.77 82.10 1.75
N ILE A 2 -19.39 81.40 0.68
CA ILE A 2 -18.39 80.32 0.74
C ILE A 2 -17.07 80.94 0.29
N GLU A 3 -16.14 81.15 1.23
CA GLU A 3 -14.80 81.66 0.92
C GLU A 3 -14.03 80.65 0.05
N ARG A 4 -13.58 81.09 -1.13
CA ARG A 4 -12.73 80.31 -2.02
C ARG A 4 -11.27 80.53 -1.64
N PHE A 5 -10.67 79.56 -0.95
CA PHE A 5 -9.24 79.52 -0.64
C PHE A 5 -8.39 79.63 -1.93
N ASN A 6 -7.60 80.70 -2.07
CA ASN A 6 -6.72 80.93 -3.22
C ASN A 6 -5.30 80.39 -2.94
N LEU A 7 -5.16 79.06 -2.99
CA LEU A 7 -3.87 78.37 -2.81
C LEU A 7 -2.92 78.61 -4.00
N SER A 8 -1.62 78.82 -3.73
CA SER A 8 -0.59 78.95 -4.77
C SER A 8 -0.49 77.68 -5.62
N LEU A 9 -0.06 77.82 -6.88
CA LEU A 9 -0.05 76.73 -7.88
C LEU A 9 0.68 75.47 -7.37
N THR A 10 1.73 75.64 -6.56
CA THR A 10 2.51 74.56 -5.95
C THR A 10 1.70 73.70 -4.97
N TYR A 11 0.87 74.29 -4.11
CA TYR A 11 0.06 73.52 -3.16
C TYR A 11 -1.07 72.73 -3.84
N LYS A 12 -1.62 73.25 -4.95
CA LYS A 12 -2.64 72.54 -5.75
C LYS A 12 -2.05 71.29 -6.42
N LEU A 13 -0.85 71.43 -7.00
CA LEU A 13 -0.11 70.32 -7.59
C LEU A 13 0.28 69.27 -6.53
N LEU A 14 0.82 69.71 -5.39
CA LEU A 14 1.22 68.83 -4.30
C LEU A 14 0.02 68.06 -3.70
N SER A 15 -1.11 68.75 -3.50
CA SER A 15 -2.35 68.14 -3.01
C SER A 15 -2.94 67.12 -3.99
N SER A 16 -2.87 67.40 -5.30
CA SER A 16 -3.34 66.45 -6.33
C SER A 16 -2.51 65.17 -6.34
N PHE A 17 -1.20 65.31 -6.17
CA PHE A 17 -0.29 64.16 -6.12
C PHE A 17 -0.52 63.32 -4.85
N LEU A 18 -0.70 63.99 -3.70
CA LEU A 18 -1.05 63.34 -2.43
C LEU A 18 -2.39 62.59 -2.51
N PHE A 19 -3.40 63.19 -3.14
CA PHE A 19 -4.71 62.56 -3.29
C PHE A 19 -4.63 61.31 -4.16
N PHE A 20 -3.87 61.37 -5.26
CA PHE A 20 -3.71 60.24 -6.17
C PHE A 20 -2.98 59.06 -5.52
N THR A 21 -1.94 59.32 -4.71
CA THR A 21 -1.22 58.26 -4.00
C THR A 21 -2.08 57.61 -2.92
N VAL A 22 -2.82 58.39 -2.14
CA VAL A 22 -3.75 57.86 -1.12
C VAL A 22 -4.86 57.03 -1.75
N LEU A 23 -5.41 57.47 -2.89
CA LEU A 23 -6.44 56.74 -3.62
C LEU A 23 -5.92 55.39 -4.15
N SER A 24 -4.71 55.36 -4.71
CA SER A 24 -4.08 54.13 -5.20
C SER A 24 -3.79 53.13 -4.07
N ILE A 25 -3.26 53.62 -2.95
CA ILE A 25 -2.99 52.79 -1.76
C ILE A 25 -4.30 52.22 -1.18
N GLY A 26 -5.35 53.05 -1.09
CA GLY A 26 -6.66 52.59 -0.62
C GLY A 26 -7.25 51.49 -1.49
N PHE A 27 -7.12 51.61 -2.81
CA PHE A 27 -7.56 50.58 -3.75
C PHE A 27 -6.77 49.26 -3.60
N GLN A 28 -5.44 49.34 -3.44
CA GLN A 28 -4.59 48.17 -3.16
C GLN A 28 -4.93 47.52 -1.81
N LEU A 29 -5.25 48.32 -0.79
CA LEU A 29 -5.65 47.80 0.52
C LEU A 29 -6.94 46.98 0.42
N LEU A 30 -7.91 47.44 -0.37
CA LEU A 30 -9.20 46.77 -0.54
C LEU A 30 -9.10 45.44 -1.29
N SER A 31 -8.20 45.32 -2.28
CA SER A 31 -8.03 44.08 -3.05
C SER A 31 -7.12 43.06 -2.36
N SER A 32 -6.23 43.51 -1.48
CA SER A 32 -5.21 42.68 -0.81
C SER A 32 -5.78 41.45 -0.08
N GLY A 33 -6.89 41.60 0.65
CA GLY A 33 -7.48 40.51 1.42
C GLY A 33 -8.03 39.37 0.56
N ARG A 34 -8.58 39.69 -0.63
CA ARG A 34 -9.09 38.66 -1.56
C ARG A 34 -7.94 37.89 -2.20
N ILE A 35 -6.94 38.62 -2.70
CA ILE A 35 -5.75 38.03 -3.32
C ILE A 35 -5.00 37.16 -2.30
N ALA A 36 -4.81 37.64 -1.07
CA ALA A 36 -4.16 36.87 -0.01
C ALA A 36 -4.95 35.60 0.36
N SER A 37 -6.28 35.69 0.46
CA SER A 37 -7.13 34.52 0.72
C SER A 37 -7.08 33.50 -0.42
N GLU A 38 -7.03 33.93 -1.67
CA GLU A 38 -6.89 33.05 -2.84
C GLU A 38 -5.54 32.33 -2.83
N HIS A 39 -4.44 33.03 -2.54
CA HIS A 39 -3.11 32.43 -2.48
C HIS A 39 -2.96 31.42 -1.33
N ILE A 40 -3.50 31.71 -0.15
CA ILE A 40 -3.49 30.76 1.00
C ILE A 40 -4.31 29.51 0.65
N LYS A 41 -5.46 29.69 0.00
CA LYS A 41 -6.31 28.58 -0.44
C LYS A 41 -5.58 27.70 -1.46
N GLU A 42 -5.00 28.30 -2.49
CA GLU A 42 -4.26 27.55 -3.51
C GLU A 42 -3.05 26.83 -2.91
N GLN A 43 -2.30 27.50 -2.04
CA GLN A 43 -1.18 26.90 -1.31
C GLN A 43 -1.61 25.68 -0.46
N SER A 44 -2.72 25.77 0.28
CA SER A 44 -3.27 24.61 1.00
C SER A 44 -3.64 23.47 0.07
N ILE A 45 -4.30 23.77 -1.05
CA ILE A 45 -4.69 22.74 -2.03
C ILE A 45 -3.44 22.05 -2.60
N ASP A 46 -2.40 22.80 -2.96
CA ASP A 46 -1.15 22.25 -3.47
C ASP A 46 -0.39 21.45 -2.42
N GLU A 47 -0.43 21.86 -1.15
CA GLU A 47 0.10 21.06 -0.03
C GLU A 47 -0.64 19.72 0.08
N TYR A 48 -1.98 19.71 0.05
CA TYR A 48 -2.76 18.48 0.06
C TYR A 48 -2.49 17.58 -1.14
N ARG A 49 -2.35 18.16 -2.35
CA ARG A 49 -1.97 17.40 -3.56
C ARG A 49 -0.60 16.75 -3.39
N THR A 50 0.38 17.52 -2.94
CA THR A 50 1.74 17.05 -2.67
C THR A 50 1.73 15.91 -1.64
N LEU A 51 1.02 16.08 -0.52
CA LEU A 51 0.86 15.03 0.48
C LEU A 51 0.20 13.76 -0.09
N THR A 52 -0.82 13.93 -0.94
CA THR A 52 -1.51 12.81 -1.60
C THR A 52 -0.58 12.07 -2.55
N GLU A 53 0.19 12.79 -3.36
CA GLU A 53 1.17 12.21 -4.29
C GLU A 53 2.30 11.50 -3.54
N LEU A 54 2.82 12.10 -2.46
CA LEU A 54 3.81 11.47 -1.59
C LEU A 54 3.27 10.18 -0.97
N LYS A 55 2.05 10.20 -0.42
CA LYS A 55 1.42 9.01 0.17
C LYS A 55 1.15 7.92 -0.86
N LYS A 56 0.73 8.30 -2.07
CA LYS A 56 0.59 7.36 -3.19
C LYS A 56 1.95 6.71 -3.50
N GLY A 57 3.00 7.51 -3.62
CA GLY A 57 4.35 7.01 -3.88
C GLY A 57 4.87 6.06 -2.79
N GLU A 58 4.59 6.34 -1.52
CA GLU A 58 4.90 5.42 -0.41
C GLU A 58 4.21 4.06 -0.56
N VAL A 59 2.93 4.05 -0.96
CA VAL A 59 2.15 2.82 -1.15
C VAL A 59 2.66 2.02 -2.36
N GLU A 60 2.93 2.70 -3.48
CA GLU A 60 3.49 2.06 -4.68
C GLU A 60 4.85 1.44 -4.38
N LYS A 61 5.74 2.20 -3.73
CA LYS A 61 7.06 1.71 -3.31
C LYS A 61 6.96 0.52 -2.36
N TYR A 62 6.04 0.57 -1.38
CA TYR A 62 5.81 -0.55 -0.47
C TYR A 62 5.49 -1.83 -1.24
N PHE A 63 4.57 -1.79 -2.22
CA PHE A 63 4.22 -2.99 -3.00
C PHE A 63 5.36 -3.44 -3.92
N GLU A 64 6.07 -2.50 -4.55
CA GLU A 64 7.22 -2.81 -5.39
C GLU A 64 8.31 -3.55 -4.61
N GLU A 65 8.65 -3.07 -3.41
CA GLU A 65 9.60 -3.74 -2.52
C GLU A 65 9.15 -5.16 -2.18
N ARG A 66 7.86 -5.37 -1.85
CA ARG A 66 7.32 -6.69 -1.50
C ARG A 66 7.34 -7.64 -2.68
N LEU A 67 7.01 -7.15 -3.88
CA LEU A 67 7.04 -7.93 -5.10
C LEU A 67 8.47 -8.35 -5.45
N ASN A 68 9.43 -7.42 -5.40
CA ASN A 68 10.84 -7.71 -5.65
C ASN A 68 11.41 -8.70 -4.63
N ASN A 69 11.06 -8.57 -3.35
CA ASN A 69 11.50 -9.50 -2.31
C ASN A 69 10.98 -10.92 -2.56
N ILE A 70 9.72 -11.07 -2.97
CA ILE A 70 9.14 -12.39 -3.29
C ILE A 70 9.76 -12.96 -4.57
N ASP A 71 9.97 -12.12 -5.58
CA ASP A 71 10.60 -12.53 -6.84
C ASP A 71 11.99 -13.10 -6.57
N ILE A 72 12.85 -12.36 -5.88
CA ILE A 72 14.20 -12.82 -5.49
C ILE A 72 14.13 -14.11 -4.65
N LEU A 73 13.25 -14.15 -3.65
CA LEU A 73 13.10 -15.31 -2.78
C LEU A 73 12.65 -16.57 -3.55
N SER A 74 11.78 -16.41 -4.56
CA SER A 74 11.25 -17.53 -5.33
C SER A 74 12.33 -18.30 -6.10
N TYR A 75 13.44 -17.64 -6.43
CA TYR A 75 14.59 -18.27 -7.10
C TYR A 75 15.61 -18.87 -6.12
N SER A 76 15.46 -18.65 -4.81
CA SER A 76 16.42 -19.07 -3.80
C SER A 76 16.49 -20.61 -3.69
N ASN A 77 17.66 -21.10 -3.29
CA ASN A 77 17.85 -22.54 -3.07
C ASN A 77 17.03 -23.03 -1.88
N GLU A 78 16.82 -22.20 -0.88
CA GLU A 78 16.02 -22.52 0.30
C GLU A 78 14.56 -22.80 -0.07
N VAL A 79 13.95 -21.98 -0.95
CA VAL A 79 12.59 -22.24 -1.45
C VAL A 79 12.55 -23.53 -2.28
N LYS A 80 13.50 -23.72 -3.20
CA LYS A 80 13.57 -24.93 -4.04
C LYS A 80 13.74 -26.20 -3.21
N ASN A 81 14.63 -26.18 -2.22
CA ASN A 81 14.90 -27.32 -1.34
C ASN A 81 13.65 -27.64 -0.50
N LEU A 82 13.06 -26.64 0.14
CA LEU A 82 11.85 -26.84 0.94
C LEU A 82 10.69 -27.35 0.08
N TYR A 83 10.46 -26.77 -1.10
CA TYR A 83 9.38 -27.20 -1.99
C TYR A 83 9.56 -28.66 -2.42
N THR A 84 10.77 -29.04 -2.83
CA THR A 84 11.08 -30.41 -3.27
C THR A 84 10.94 -31.42 -2.14
N GLU A 85 11.39 -31.07 -0.93
CA GLU A 85 11.27 -31.91 0.26
C GLU A 85 9.80 -32.13 0.64
N LEU A 86 9.01 -31.05 0.68
CA LEU A 86 7.57 -31.13 0.96
C LEU A 86 6.80 -31.90 -0.12
N GLN A 87 7.19 -31.78 -1.39
CA GLN A 87 6.59 -32.56 -2.47
C GLN A 87 6.91 -34.06 -2.31
N SER A 88 8.15 -34.38 -1.94
CA SER A 88 8.58 -35.77 -1.69
C SER A 88 7.82 -36.39 -0.51
N ILE A 89 7.64 -35.65 0.58
CA ILE A 89 6.82 -36.09 1.72
C ILE A 89 5.36 -36.31 1.31
N SER A 90 4.78 -35.41 0.51
CA SER A 90 3.41 -35.56 0.02
C SER A 90 3.22 -36.86 -0.76
N LEU A 91 4.20 -37.21 -1.59
CA LEU A 91 4.20 -38.44 -2.39
C LEU A 91 4.35 -39.68 -1.50
N LEU A 92 5.27 -39.67 -0.54
CA LEU A 92 5.50 -40.77 0.41
C LEU A 92 4.28 -41.05 1.30
N LEU A 93 3.54 -40.01 1.67
CA LEU A 93 2.34 -40.12 2.51
C LEU A 93 1.07 -40.38 1.69
N GLU A 94 1.18 -40.56 0.37
CA GLU A 94 0.04 -40.76 -0.55
C GLU A 94 -1.08 -39.72 -0.35
N THR A 95 -0.69 -38.47 -0.09
CA THR A 95 -1.66 -37.40 0.19
C THR A 95 -2.49 -37.14 -1.06
N ARG A 96 -3.82 -37.29 -0.95
CA ARG A 96 -4.73 -37.10 -2.09
C ARG A 96 -4.88 -35.62 -2.42
N ASP A 97 -5.09 -35.30 -3.69
CA ASP A 97 -5.22 -33.92 -4.19
C ASP A 97 -6.30 -33.08 -3.49
N LYS A 98 -7.39 -33.72 -3.04
CA LYS A 98 -8.52 -33.02 -2.41
C LYS A 98 -8.32 -32.81 -0.91
N ASP A 99 -7.40 -33.56 -0.31
CA ASP A 99 -7.22 -33.56 1.13
C ASP A 99 -6.38 -32.35 1.57
N PRO A 100 -6.51 -31.94 2.85
CA PRO A 100 -5.56 -31.03 3.47
C PRO A 100 -4.15 -31.63 3.47
N TYR A 101 -3.14 -30.76 3.47
CA TYR A 101 -1.75 -31.19 3.62
C TYR A 101 -1.49 -31.69 5.04
N ASN A 102 -0.82 -32.82 5.20
CA ASN A 102 -0.61 -33.45 6.52
C ASN A 102 0.54 -32.80 7.30
N VAL A 103 0.28 -31.61 7.84
CA VAL A 103 1.24 -30.82 8.64
C VAL A 103 1.54 -31.40 10.04
N ARG A 104 0.95 -32.54 10.38
CA ARG A 104 1.13 -33.22 11.69
C ARG A 104 2.03 -34.45 11.60
N ASN A 105 2.39 -34.89 10.41
CA ASN A 105 3.26 -36.04 10.23
C ASN A 105 4.70 -35.74 10.72
N GLU A 106 5.37 -36.74 11.27
CA GLU A 106 6.73 -36.58 11.82
C GLU A 106 7.76 -36.18 10.76
N LEU A 107 7.69 -36.74 9.54
CA LEU A 107 8.56 -36.38 8.43
C LEU A 107 8.38 -34.90 8.06
N TYR A 108 7.12 -34.45 8.03
CA TYR A 108 6.81 -33.04 7.80
C TYR A 108 7.37 -32.14 8.90
N ILE A 109 7.13 -32.49 10.17
CA ILE A 109 7.57 -31.66 11.30
C ILE A 109 9.08 -31.50 11.28
N LYS A 110 9.82 -32.57 10.94
CA LYS A 110 11.28 -32.51 10.77
C LYS A 110 11.69 -31.53 9.66
N ALA A 111 11.17 -31.74 8.44
CA ALA A 111 11.44 -30.84 7.31
C ALA A 111 11.08 -29.37 7.65
N TYR A 112 9.92 -29.15 8.25
CA TYR A 112 9.50 -27.81 8.68
C TYR A 112 10.52 -27.15 9.62
N ASN A 113 10.99 -27.90 10.63
CA ASN A 113 11.92 -27.38 11.63
C ASN A 113 13.31 -27.08 11.06
N ASP A 114 13.74 -27.85 10.05
CA ASP A 114 15.04 -27.64 9.39
C ASP A 114 15.06 -26.32 8.59
N HIS A 115 13.91 -25.93 8.00
CA HIS A 115 13.82 -24.73 7.15
C HIS A 115 13.29 -23.48 7.86
N ILE A 116 12.51 -23.62 8.94
CA ILE A 116 11.84 -22.47 9.59
C ILE A 116 12.77 -21.33 10.04
N PRO A 117 14.03 -21.55 10.48
CA PRO A 117 14.89 -20.44 10.92
C PRO A 117 15.18 -19.44 9.80
N TYR A 118 15.43 -19.93 8.58
CA TYR A 118 15.69 -19.09 7.41
C TYR A 118 14.47 -18.22 7.08
N PHE A 119 13.30 -18.85 6.92
CA PHE A 119 12.08 -18.13 6.53
C PHE A 119 11.58 -17.20 7.64
N SER A 120 11.80 -17.54 8.91
CA SER A 120 11.51 -16.65 10.03
C SER A 120 12.39 -15.41 10.01
N LYS A 121 13.69 -15.57 9.74
CA LYS A 121 14.62 -14.44 9.58
C LYS A 121 14.21 -13.57 8.40
N PHE A 122 13.85 -14.16 7.26
CA PHE A 122 13.36 -13.43 6.10
C PHE A 122 12.10 -12.61 6.43
N LEU A 123 11.08 -13.24 7.03
CA LEU A 123 9.84 -12.58 7.43
C LEU A 123 10.09 -11.38 8.34
N ILE A 124 10.96 -11.54 9.36
CA ILE A 124 11.30 -10.46 10.31
C ILE A 124 12.07 -9.34 9.59
N THR A 125 13.07 -9.70 8.77
CA THR A 125 13.94 -8.72 8.09
C THR A 125 13.14 -7.81 7.16
N TYR A 126 12.16 -8.36 6.44
CA TYR A 126 11.35 -7.61 5.49
C TYR A 126 9.99 -7.16 6.03
N GLY A 127 9.71 -7.38 7.33
CA GLY A 127 8.46 -6.98 7.98
C GLY A 127 7.21 -7.55 7.29
N LEU A 128 7.26 -8.82 6.90
CA LEU A 128 6.13 -9.55 6.32
C LEU A 128 5.21 -10.09 7.43
N GLU A 129 3.91 -10.16 7.15
CA GLU A 129 2.96 -10.68 8.14
C GLU A 129 3.03 -12.21 8.24
N ASP A 130 3.06 -12.89 7.09
CA ASP A 130 3.26 -14.32 6.95
C ASP A 130 3.89 -14.63 5.57
N LEU A 131 4.41 -15.84 5.41
CA LEU A 131 4.95 -16.36 4.16
C LEU A 131 4.46 -17.78 3.99
N TYR A 132 3.92 -18.07 2.81
CA TYR A 132 3.30 -19.35 2.49
C TYR A 132 4.01 -20.02 1.29
N LEU A 133 4.08 -21.36 1.32
CA LEU A 133 4.28 -22.16 0.10
C LEU A 133 3.01 -22.96 -0.14
N ILE A 134 2.48 -22.82 -1.35
CA ILE A 134 1.22 -23.43 -1.77
C ILE A 134 1.51 -24.27 -3.02
N ASN A 135 1.02 -25.50 -3.02
CA ASN A 135 1.14 -26.41 -4.15
C ASN A 135 0.43 -25.84 -5.39
N GLU A 136 1.12 -25.84 -6.53
CA GLU A 136 0.58 -25.32 -7.80
C GLU A 136 -0.61 -26.13 -8.33
N ASP A 137 -0.57 -27.46 -8.22
CA ASP A 137 -1.54 -28.35 -8.88
C ASP A 137 -2.86 -28.46 -8.11
N ASN A 138 -2.76 -28.58 -6.79
CA ASN A 138 -3.90 -28.95 -5.95
C ASN A 138 -4.29 -27.87 -4.92
N GLY A 139 -3.48 -26.81 -4.76
CA GLY A 139 -3.78 -25.69 -3.87
C GLY A 139 -3.62 -25.99 -2.38
N GLN A 140 -2.90 -27.05 -2.02
CA GLN A 140 -2.55 -27.34 -0.63
C GLN A 140 -1.56 -26.31 -0.07
N VAL A 141 -1.86 -25.75 1.10
CA VAL A 141 -0.96 -24.87 1.86
C VAL A 141 0.06 -25.75 2.59
N MET A 142 1.20 -25.99 1.95
CA MET A 142 2.25 -26.91 2.41
C MET A 142 3.11 -26.28 3.53
N PHE A 143 3.25 -24.96 3.53
CA PHE A 143 4.08 -24.23 4.50
C PHE A 143 3.46 -22.88 4.86
N SER A 144 3.64 -22.45 6.11
CA SER A 144 3.35 -21.11 6.63
C SER A 144 4.30 -20.84 7.79
N VAL A 145 4.92 -19.66 7.82
CA VAL A 145 5.84 -19.29 8.91
C VAL A 145 5.05 -19.03 10.21
N LYS A 146 3.91 -18.33 10.13
CA LYS A 146 3.09 -18.00 11.31
C LYS A 146 2.03 -19.04 11.66
N LYS A 147 1.82 -20.04 10.79
CA LYS A 147 0.83 -21.11 10.95
C LYS A 147 -0.58 -20.58 11.27
N LYS A 148 -1.06 -19.63 10.46
CA LYS A 148 -2.42 -19.10 10.60
C LYS A 148 -3.47 -20.19 10.33
N LYS A 149 -4.75 -19.83 10.47
CA LYS A 149 -5.91 -20.74 10.38
C LYS A 149 -5.97 -21.58 9.09
N ASP A 150 -5.37 -21.10 8.02
CA ASP A 150 -5.28 -21.70 6.68
C ASP A 150 -4.08 -22.65 6.50
N PHE A 151 -3.20 -22.77 7.51
CA PHE A 151 -2.06 -23.68 7.48
C PHE A 151 -2.50 -25.14 7.31
N GLY A 152 -1.93 -25.83 6.31
CA GLY A 152 -2.30 -27.19 5.93
C GLY A 152 -3.62 -27.29 5.15
N ALA A 153 -4.35 -26.19 4.96
CA ALA A 153 -5.62 -26.24 4.24
C ALA A 153 -5.44 -26.51 2.74
N ASN A 154 -6.53 -26.92 2.10
CA ASN A 154 -6.63 -26.92 0.65
C ASN A 154 -7.37 -25.64 0.21
N LEU A 155 -6.85 -24.92 -0.78
CA LEU A 155 -7.44 -23.70 -1.31
C LEU A 155 -8.34 -23.94 -2.53
N ARG A 156 -8.25 -25.14 -3.14
CA ARG A 156 -9.16 -25.56 -4.20
C ARG A 156 -10.44 -26.16 -3.64
N TYR A 157 -10.33 -26.87 -2.52
CA TYR A 157 -11.40 -27.59 -1.85
C TYR A 157 -11.56 -27.20 -0.39
N GLY A 158 -12.63 -27.63 0.27
CA GLY A 158 -12.83 -27.37 1.71
C GLY A 158 -13.18 -25.92 2.06
N LYS A 159 -12.96 -25.55 3.33
CA LYS A 159 -13.49 -24.31 3.95
C LYS A 159 -12.84 -23.01 3.45
N TYR A 160 -11.67 -23.09 2.82
CA TYR A 160 -10.92 -21.90 2.36
C TYR A 160 -11.07 -21.60 0.87
N LYS A 161 -11.82 -22.42 0.11
CA LYS A 161 -11.94 -22.30 -1.36
C LYS A 161 -12.46 -20.95 -1.90
N GLY A 162 -13.21 -20.22 -1.07
CA GLY A 162 -13.81 -18.92 -1.41
C GLY A 162 -13.16 -17.75 -0.68
N THR A 163 -11.95 -17.93 -0.17
CA THR A 163 -11.20 -16.86 0.49
C THR A 163 -10.29 -16.13 -0.49
N HIS A 164 -9.90 -14.91 -0.14
CA HIS A 164 -9.03 -14.10 -1.00
C HIS A 164 -7.68 -14.78 -1.31
N ILE A 165 -7.11 -15.56 -0.39
CA ILE A 165 -5.88 -16.31 -0.65
C ILE A 165 -6.09 -17.42 -1.70
N ALA A 166 -7.26 -18.08 -1.70
CA ALA A 166 -7.62 -19.05 -2.74
C ALA A 166 -7.82 -18.37 -4.10
N ASP A 167 -8.41 -17.19 -4.14
CA ASP A 167 -8.59 -16.45 -5.39
C ASP A 167 -7.27 -15.90 -5.92
N LEU A 168 -6.37 -15.45 -5.03
CA LEU A 168 -5.01 -15.05 -5.40
C LEU A 168 -4.26 -16.23 -6.01
N TRP A 169 -4.27 -17.40 -5.35
CA TRP A 169 -3.65 -18.62 -5.86
C TRP A 169 -4.20 -18.99 -7.25
N LYS A 170 -5.53 -19.07 -7.43
CA LYS A 170 -6.14 -19.36 -8.74
C LYS A 170 -5.71 -18.39 -9.82
N LYS A 171 -5.66 -17.09 -9.50
CA LYS A 171 -5.22 -16.05 -10.45
C LYS A 171 -3.76 -16.24 -10.82
N THR A 172 -2.88 -16.48 -9.85
CA THR A 172 -1.44 -16.67 -10.06
C THR A 172 -1.17 -17.87 -10.96
N ILE A 173 -1.83 -19.01 -10.70
CA ILE A 173 -1.66 -20.21 -11.55
C ILE A 173 -2.20 -19.96 -12.97
N LYS A 174 -3.33 -19.23 -13.10
CA LYS A 174 -3.91 -18.90 -14.40
C LYS A 174 -3.03 -17.95 -15.24
N THR A 175 -2.42 -16.95 -14.62
CA THR A 175 -1.65 -15.92 -15.33
C THR A 175 -0.17 -16.23 -15.44
N LYS A 176 0.37 -17.08 -14.56
CA LYS A 176 1.81 -17.34 -14.39
C LYS A 176 2.63 -16.07 -14.20
N ARG A 177 2.05 -15.09 -13.49
CA ARG A 177 2.68 -13.81 -13.18
C ARG A 177 2.62 -13.55 -11.69
N LEU A 178 3.53 -12.73 -11.19
CA LEU A 178 3.46 -12.20 -9.84
C LEU A 178 2.22 -11.31 -9.70
N ILE A 179 1.38 -11.60 -8.71
CA ILE A 179 0.12 -10.86 -8.47
C ILE A 179 0.17 -10.25 -7.07
N CYS A 180 -0.11 -8.95 -7.02
CA CYS A 180 -0.47 -8.26 -5.78
C CYS A 180 -1.99 -8.05 -5.75
N GLN A 181 -2.61 -8.27 -4.60
CA GLN A 181 -4.02 -7.94 -4.38
C GLN A 181 -4.17 -7.24 -3.03
N ILE A 182 -4.76 -6.06 -3.04
CA ILE A 182 -5.12 -5.33 -1.82
C ILE A 182 -6.36 -5.98 -1.21
N LEU A 183 -6.23 -6.44 0.03
CA LEU A 183 -7.36 -6.90 0.83
C LEU A 183 -8.01 -5.67 1.48
N LEU A 184 -8.94 -5.05 0.75
CA LEU A 184 -9.83 -4.09 1.38
C LEU A 184 -10.69 -4.85 2.38
N HIS A 185 -10.45 -4.63 3.68
CA HIS A 185 -11.46 -4.91 4.69
C HIS A 185 -12.64 -3.98 4.36
N MET A 186 -13.60 -4.48 3.59
CA MET A 186 -14.93 -3.87 3.49
C MET A 186 -15.56 -4.00 4.87
N ASN A 187 -15.23 -3.05 5.76
CA ASN A 187 -15.95 -2.85 7.01
C ASN A 187 -17.34 -2.41 6.61
N HIS A 188 -18.28 -3.35 6.54
CA HIS A 188 -19.68 -3.11 6.21
C HIS A 188 -20.43 -2.37 7.34
N GLN A 189 -19.75 -1.48 8.08
CA GLN A 189 -20.21 -0.83 9.31
C GLN A 189 -20.22 0.71 9.22
N ILE A 190 -19.99 1.31 8.05
CA ILE A 190 -20.24 2.74 7.84
C ILE A 190 -21.05 2.88 6.55
N MET A 191 -22.33 2.51 6.61
CA MET A 191 -23.42 2.88 5.69
C MET A 191 -24.74 2.28 6.22
N ARG A 192 -25.09 2.66 7.45
CA ARG A 192 -26.46 2.76 7.96
C ARG A 192 -26.54 3.95 8.89
#